data_AF-A0A9N9DAL1-F1
#
_entry.id   AF-A0A9N9DAL1-F1
#
_cell.length_a   1.000
_cell.length_b   1.000
_cell.length_c   1.000
_cell.angle_alpha   90.00
_cell.angle_beta   90.00
_cell.angle_gamma   90.00
#
_symmetry.space_group_name_H-M   'P 1'
#
loop_
_entity.id
_entity.type
_entity.pdbx_description
1 polymer ?
#
loop_
_entity_poly.entity_id
_entity_poly.type
_entity_poly.pdbx_seq_one_letter_code
_entity_poly.pdbx_strand_id
1 'polypeptide(L)'
;MRQSWEVPGTKKAWCKKRKIRNLAKKCGIAPENLPTILQNPDIVTLVLKYLKEKKTDEMPALLFDWNDAGFNDTVVPNCRNGIATQTKASIIANLLANGTTDYGNLNILFIFPDGHAIGGWSKNVATNLPWAKHQNGIPDVCNQLLE
;
A
#
# COMPACT_ATOMS: atom_id res chain seq x y z
N MET A 1 3.49 -46.51 -2.69
CA MET A 1 2.33 -45.59 -2.59
C MET A 1 2.44 -44.81 -1.29
N ARG A 2 2.73 -43.49 -1.33
CA ARG A 2 2.61 -42.63 -0.14
C ARG A 2 1.41 -41.73 -0.35
N GLN A 3 0.31 -42.03 0.33
CA GLN A 3 -0.83 -41.12 0.42
C GLN A 3 -0.42 -39.96 1.34
N SER A 4 -0.29 -38.77 0.75
CA SER A 4 -0.10 -37.52 1.47
C SER A 4 -1.48 -36.99 1.86
N TRP A 5 -1.84 -37.12 3.14
CA TRP A 5 -3.02 -36.48 3.70
C TRP A 5 -2.64 -35.02 4.01
N GLU A 6 -2.71 -34.17 2.99
CA GLU A 6 -2.58 -32.73 3.21
C GLU A 6 -3.92 -32.19 3.71
N VAL A 7 -3.93 -31.84 5.00
CA VAL A 7 -5.01 -31.12 5.67
C VAL A 7 -5.35 -29.85 4.86
N PRO A 8 -6.61 -29.56 4.50
CA PRO A 8 -6.97 -28.45 3.60
C PRO A 8 -6.43 -27.06 4.01
N GLY A 9 -6.14 -26.85 5.30
CA GLY A 9 -5.51 -25.63 5.82
C GLY A 9 -4.02 -25.48 5.51
N THR A 10 -3.27 -26.57 5.32
CA THR A 10 -1.80 -26.54 5.13
C THR A 10 -1.43 -26.09 3.71
N LYS A 11 -2.22 -26.46 2.70
CA LYS A 11 -2.02 -26.04 1.31
C LYS A 11 -2.14 -24.52 1.15
N LYS A 12 -3.17 -23.91 1.73
CA LYS A 12 -3.38 -22.46 1.67
C LYS A 12 -2.25 -21.72 2.38
N ALA A 13 -1.85 -22.16 3.58
CA ALA A 13 -0.74 -21.56 4.32
C ALA A 13 0.61 -21.68 3.58
N TRP A 14 0.87 -22.84 2.97
CA TRP A 14 2.08 -23.06 2.17
C TRP A 14 2.13 -22.16 0.93
N CYS A 15 1.02 -22.04 0.20
CA CYS A 15 0.91 -21.15 -0.95
C CYS A 15 1.15 -19.68 -0.57
N LYS A 16 0.62 -19.21 0.57
CA LYS A 16 0.85 -17.85 1.09
C LYS A 16 2.34 -17.61 1.37
N LYS A 17 3.00 -18.50 2.13
CA LYS A 17 4.44 -18.42 2.42
C LYS A 17 5.30 -18.47 1.15
N ARG A 18 4.89 -19.22 0.13
CA ARG A 18 5.61 -19.28 -1.16
C ARG A 18 5.60 -17.95 -1.90
N LYS A 19 4.47 -17.23 -1.89
CA LYS A 19 4.35 -15.92 -2.55
C LYS A 19 5.23 -14.86 -1.89
N ILE A 20 5.22 -14.78 -0.56
CA ILE A 20 6.07 -13.86 0.22
C ILE A 20 7.55 -14.11 -0.09
N ARG A 21 7.99 -15.37 -0.06
CA ARG A 21 9.37 -15.75 -0.43
C ARG A 21 9.74 -15.34 -1.86
N ASN A 22 8.80 -15.46 -2.81
CA ASN A 22 9.04 -15.07 -4.19
C ASN A 22 9.22 -13.55 -4.34
N LEU A 23 8.43 -12.76 -3.60
CA LEU A 23 8.59 -11.30 -3.57
C LEU A 23 9.93 -10.91 -2.95
N ALA A 24 10.26 -11.45 -1.77
CA ALA A 24 11.55 -11.24 -1.10
C ALA A 24 12.74 -11.53 -2.03
N LYS A 25 12.69 -12.66 -2.76
CA LYS A 25 13.71 -13.02 -3.75
C LYS A 25 13.83 -11.99 -4.88
N LYS A 26 12.71 -11.44 -5.37
CA LYS A 26 12.73 -10.38 -6.39
C LYS A 26 13.30 -9.07 -5.87
N CYS A 27 13.11 -8.78 -4.58
CA CYS A 27 13.65 -7.59 -3.91
C CYS A 27 15.09 -7.80 -3.39
N GLY A 28 15.66 -8.99 -3.51
CA GLY A 28 17.02 -9.28 -3.02
C GLY A 28 17.16 -9.31 -1.48
N ILE A 29 16.06 -9.45 -0.75
CA ILE A 29 16.03 -9.42 0.73
C ILE A 29 15.47 -10.72 1.31
N ALA A 30 15.74 -10.94 2.60
CA ALA A 30 15.15 -12.06 3.33
C ALA A 30 13.64 -11.82 3.56
N PRO A 31 12.80 -12.87 3.53
CA PRO A 31 11.35 -12.76 3.75
C PRO A 31 10.95 -12.08 5.06
N GLU A 32 11.71 -12.31 6.12
CA GLU A 32 11.54 -11.70 7.45
C GLU A 32 11.86 -10.21 7.48
N ASN A 33 12.65 -9.73 6.52
CA ASN A 33 12.99 -8.31 6.37
C ASN A 33 12.05 -7.58 5.41
N LEU A 34 11.03 -8.27 4.87
CA LEU A 34 9.98 -7.60 4.12
C LEU A 34 9.17 -6.71 5.07
N PRO A 35 8.84 -5.48 4.63
CA PRO A 35 7.85 -4.62 5.29
C PRO A 35 6.60 -5.41 5.68
N THR A 36 6.01 -5.13 6.84
CA THR A 36 4.86 -5.87 7.39
C THR A 36 3.70 -5.93 6.39
N ILE A 37 3.44 -4.84 5.66
CA ILE A 37 2.43 -4.80 4.59
C ILE A 37 2.69 -5.84 3.47
N LEU A 38 3.96 -6.08 3.15
CA LEU A 38 4.41 -7.09 2.18
C LEU A 38 4.53 -8.50 2.78
N GLN A 39 4.11 -8.70 4.01
CA GLN A 39 3.87 -10.03 4.60
C GLN A 39 2.40 -10.46 4.42
N ASN A 40 1.50 -9.53 4.07
CA ASN A 40 0.13 -9.87 3.73
C ASN A 40 0.05 -10.55 2.35
N PRO A 41 -0.39 -11.81 2.27
CA PRO A 41 -0.38 -12.58 1.03
C PRO A 41 -1.27 -12.02 -0.09
N ASP A 42 -2.32 -11.27 0.26
CA ASP A 42 -3.24 -10.69 -0.72
C ASP A 42 -2.59 -9.47 -1.38
N ILE A 43 -1.93 -8.61 -0.57
CA ILE A 43 -1.11 -7.49 -1.05
C ILE A 43 0.06 -8.00 -1.88
N VAL A 44 0.77 -9.03 -1.41
CA VAL A 44 1.86 -9.65 -2.18
C VAL A 44 1.38 -10.21 -3.51
N THR A 45 0.17 -10.78 -3.56
CA THR A 45 -0.40 -11.28 -4.82
C THR A 45 -0.63 -10.13 -5.80
N LEU A 46 -1.13 -9.01 -5.31
CA LEU A 46 -1.37 -7.80 -6.09
C LEU A 46 -0.06 -7.19 -6.61
N VAL A 47 0.95 -7.03 -5.74
CA VAL A 47 2.29 -6.55 -6.12
C VAL A 47 2.95 -7.48 -7.13
N LEU A 48 2.89 -8.81 -6.91
CA LEU A 48 3.45 -9.77 -7.87
C LEU A 48 2.72 -9.77 -9.22
N LYS A 49 1.41 -9.44 -9.23
CA LYS A 49 0.63 -9.31 -10.47
C LYS A 49 1.07 -8.05 -11.22
N TYR A 50 1.15 -6.92 -10.53
CA TYR A 50 1.70 -5.67 -11.05
C TYR A 50 3.11 -5.86 -11.65
N LEU A 51 4.03 -6.47 -10.91
CA LEU A 51 5.41 -6.74 -11.37
C LEU A 51 5.51 -7.72 -12.55
N LYS A 52 4.46 -8.51 -12.83
CA LYS A 52 4.43 -9.41 -14.00
C LYS A 52 3.86 -8.73 -15.23
N GLU A 53 2.87 -7.87 -15.05
CA GLU A 53 2.23 -7.10 -16.11
C GLU A 53 3.15 -5.98 -16.59
N LYS A 54 3.96 -5.42 -15.68
CA LYS A 54 5.07 -4.55 -16.03
C LYS A 54 6.22 -5.32 -16.66
N LYS A 55 6.28 -5.29 -17.99
CA LYS A 55 7.38 -5.89 -18.76
C LYS A 55 8.52 -4.92 -19.08
N THR A 56 8.31 -3.59 -19.11
CA THR A 56 9.31 -2.71 -19.73
C THR A 56 9.37 -1.25 -19.29
N ASP A 57 8.43 -0.70 -18.51
CA ASP A 57 8.44 0.74 -18.19
C ASP A 57 8.57 1.04 -16.69
N GLU A 58 9.49 1.94 -16.37
CA GLU A 58 9.82 2.50 -15.05
C GLU A 58 8.72 3.37 -14.45
N MET A 59 7.44 3.10 -14.71
CA MET A 59 6.37 3.87 -14.06
C MET A 59 6.45 3.70 -12.52
N PRO A 60 6.54 4.77 -11.74
CA PRO A 60 6.60 4.66 -10.29
C PRO A 60 5.27 4.15 -9.75
N ALA A 61 5.32 3.42 -8.64
CA ALA A 61 4.12 3.04 -7.92
C ALA A 61 4.33 3.23 -6.42
N LEU A 62 3.28 3.70 -5.74
CA LEU A 62 3.26 3.86 -4.30
C LEU A 62 2.36 2.82 -3.67
N LEU A 63 2.89 2.11 -2.68
CA LEU A 63 2.11 1.23 -1.82
C LEU A 63 1.84 1.94 -0.48
N PHE A 64 0.58 2.10 -0.12
CA PHE A 64 0.15 2.75 1.11
C PHE A 64 -0.20 1.71 2.18
N ASP A 65 0.47 1.80 3.33
CA ASP A 65 0.07 1.14 4.57
C ASP A 65 -0.74 2.09 5.44
N TRP A 66 -2.04 2.21 5.14
CA TRP A 66 -2.94 3.12 5.85
C TRP A 66 -2.98 2.81 7.35
N ASN A 67 -2.93 3.85 8.16
CA ASN A 67 -3.09 3.75 9.60
C ASN A 67 -4.45 4.31 10.01
N ASP A 68 -5.39 3.43 10.34
CA ASP A 68 -6.73 3.82 10.74
C ASP A 68 -6.73 4.71 12.00
N ALA A 69 -5.75 4.55 12.90
CA ALA A 69 -5.61 5.42 14.07
C ALA A 69 -5.30 6.88 13.69
N GLY A 70 -4.63 7.11 12.55
CA GLY A 70 -4.37 8.45 12.03
C GLY A 70 -5.61 9.17 11.48
N PHE A 71 -6.74 8.47 11.34
CA PHE A 71 -8.03 9.04 10.94
C PHE A 71 -9.09 8.90 12.05
N ASN A 72 -8.74 8.37 13.22
CA ASN A 72 -9.66 8.17 14.34
C ASN A 72 -9.03 8.70 15.63
N ASP A 73 -8.31 9.81 15.53
CA ASP A 73 -7.66 10.49 16.66
C ASP A 73 -8.66 11.26 17.55
N THR A 74 -9.89 11.46 17.06
CA THR A 74 -10.98 12.11 17.79
C THR A 74 -12.27 11.28 17.75
N VAL A 75 -13.33 11.80 18.37
CA VAL A 75 -14.67 11.17 18.40
C VAL A 75 -15.36 11.14 17.03
N VAL A 76 -14.92 11.93 16.06
CA VAL A 76 -15.51 11.92 14.71
C VAL A 76 -14.86 10.77 13.93
N PRO A 77 -15.62 9.74 13.55
CA PRO A 77 -15.05 8.54 12.95
C PRO A 77 -14.49 8.82 11.55
N ASN A 78 -13.37 8.16 11.23
CA ASN A 78 -12.68 8.20 9.93
C ASN A 78 -12.25 9.60 9.46
N CYS A 79 -12.15 10.55 10.37
CA CYS A 79 -11.74 11.92 10.15
C CYS A 79 -10.53 12.26 11.03
N ARG A 80 -9.40 12.62 10.40
CA ARG A 80 -8.25 13.16 11.11
C ARG A 80 -8.62 14.50 11.76
N ASN A 81 -8.14 14.75 12.98
CA ASN A 81 -8.40 15.97 13.75
C ASN A 81 -9.89 16.26 13.97
N GLY A 82 -10.77 15.29 13.74
CA GLY A 82 -12.21 15.45 13.80
C GLY A 82 -12.82 16.29 12.67
N ILE A 83 -12.06 16.58 11.61
CA ILE A 83 -12.51 17.42 10.50
C ILE A 83 -13.07 16.55 9.37
N ALA A 84 -14.34 16.73 9.04
CA ALA A 84 -15.07 15.90 8.07
C ALA A 84 -14.44 15.80 6.67
N THR A 85 -13.58 16.74 6.28
CA THR A 85 -12.86 16.74 5.00
C THR A 85 -11.47 16.10 5.07
N GLN A 86 -10.95 15.79 6.26
CA GLN A 86 -9.63 15.18 6.45
C GLN A 86 -9.73 13.65 6.55
N THR A 87 -10.18 13.03 5.46
CA THR A 87 -10.46 11.59 5.40
C THR A 87 -9.48 10.87 4.49
N LYS A 88 -9.38 9.54 4.63
CA LYS A 88 -8.66 8.69 3.67
C LYS A 88 -9.14 8.91 2.23
N ALA A 89 -10.45 9.08 2.05
CA ALA A 89 -11.05 9.34 0.73
C ALA A 89 -10.55 10.64 0.10
N SER A 90 -10.26 11.68 0.89
CA SER A 90 -9.69 12.93 0.39
C SER A 90 -8.27 12.75 -0.15
N ILE A 91 -7.46 11.88 0.47
CA ILE A 91 -6.11 11.56 -0.03
C ILE A 91 -6.20 10.74 -1.31
N ILE A 92 -7.09 9.76 -1.37
CA ILE A 92 -7.33 8.94 -2.57
C ILE A 92 -7.83 9.81 -3.72
N ALA A 93 -8.82 10.68 -3.49
CA ALA A 93 -9.34 11.59 -4.51
C ALA A 93 -8.24 12.52 -5.03
N ASN A 94 -7.35 12.99 -4.17
CA ASN A 94 -6.20 13.78 -4.56
C ASN A 94 -5.22 12.99 -5.45
N LEU A 95 -4.92 11.73 -5.11
CA LEU A 95 -4.09 10.84 -5.94
C LEU A 95 -4.70 10.66 -7.34
N LEU A 96 -5.98 10.32 -7.41
CA LEU A 96 -6.69 10.09 -8.67
C LEU A 96 -6.79 11.36 -9.53
N ALA A 97 -7.01 12.52 -8.90
CA ALA A 97 -7.02 13.81 -9.60
C ALA A 97 -5.66 14.17 -10.23
N ASN A 98 -4.56 13.62 -9.71
CA ASN A 98 -3.21 13.78 -10.28
C ASN A 98 -2.85 12.70 -11.32
N GLY A 99 -3.84 11.96 -11.85
CA GLY A 99 -3.65 11.00 -12.94
C GLY A 99 -3.16 9.62 -12.50
N THR A 100 -3.18 9.35 -11.20
CA THR A 100 -2.78 8.07 -10.64
C THR A 100 -3.84 7.00 -10.88
N THR A 101 -3.43 5.76 -11.11
CA THR A 101 -4.34 4.61 -11.24
C THR A 101 -4.34 3.77 -9.95
N ASP A 102 -5.51 3.54 -9.34
CA ASP A 102 -5.68 2.56 -8.24
C ASP A 102 -5.66 1.13 -8.81
N TYR A 103 -4.55 0.43 -8.60
CA TYR A 103 -4.37 -0.90 -9.15
C TYR A 103 -5.20 -1.92 -8.37
N GLY A 104 -6.21 -2.48 -9.02
CA GLY A 104 -7.10 -3.48 -8.44
C GLY A 104 -8.21 -2.91 -7.56
N ASN A 105 -8.43 -1.59 -7.57
CA ASN A 105 -9.49 -0.89 -6.83
C ASN A 105 -9.48 -1.18 -5.31
N LEU A 106 -8.29 -1.38 -4.74
CA LEU A 106 -8.12 -1.68 -3.31
C LEU A 106 -7.75 -0.44 -2.51
N ASN A 107 -7.46 0.69 -3.16
CA ASN A 107 -6.94 1.93 -2.57
C ASN A 107 -5.61 1.73 -1.83
N ILE A 108 -4.78 0.78 -2.24
CA ILE A 108 -3.51 0.44 -1.57
C ILE A 108 -2.31 0.65 -2.50
N LEU A 109 -2.42 0.23 -3.77
CA LEU A 109 -1.35 0.37 -4.74
C LEU A 109 -1.75 1.38 -5.81
N PHE A 110 -0.96 2.43 -5.94
CA PHE A 110 -1.22 3.56 -6.80
C PHE A 110 -0.11 3.70 -7.84
N ILE A 111 -0.45 3.56 -9.12
CA ILE A 111 0.50 3.60 -10.22
C ILE A 111 0.49 5.01 -10.83
N PHE A 112 1.65 5.63 -10.88
CA PHE A 112 1.86 6.93 -11.50
C PHE A 112 2.19 6.75 -12.98
N PRO A 113 1.78 7.69 -13.85
CA PRO A 113 2.11 7.61 -15.27
C PRO A 113 3.63 7.70 -15.52
N ASP A 114 4.35 8.51 -14.73
CA ASP A 114 5.79 8.71 -14.83
C ASP A 114 6.40 9.27 -13.52
N GLY A 115 7.73 9.39 -13.48
CA GLY A 115 8.47 9.96 -12.34
C GLY A 115 8.24 11.45 -12.08
N HIS A 116 7.75 12.22 -13.05
CA HIS A 116 7.39 13.62 -12.82
C HIS A 116 6.07 13.71 -12.07
N ALA A 117 5.13 12.80 -12.32
CA ALA A 117 3.84 12.76 -11.65
C ALA A 117 3.95 12.47 -10.15
N ILE A 118 4.84 11.57 -9.72
CA ILE A 118 5.08 11.33 -8.29
C ILE A 118 5.69 12.57 -7.60
N GLY A 119 6.65 13.23 -8.25
CA GLY A 119 7.23 14.48 -7.75
C GLY A 119 6.21 15.63 -7.70
N GLY A 120 5.34 15.71 -8.70
CA GLY A 120 4.22 16.65 -8.75
C GLY A 120 3.20 16.40 -7.63
N TRP A 121 2.85 15.14 -7.38
CA TRP A 121 1.96 14.75 -6.31
C TRP A 121 2.56 15.05 -4.93
N SER A 122 3.85 14.77 -4.70
CA SER A 122 4.54 15.12 -3.45
C SER A 122 4.45 16.63 -3.14
N LYS A 123 4.64 17.49 -4.15
CA LYS A 123 4.41 18.94 -4.02
C LYS A 123 2.93 19.28 -3.77
N ASN A 124 2.01 18.59 -4.43
CA ASN A 124 0.57 18.76 -4.25
C ASN A 124 0.13 18.43 -2.82
N VAL A 125 0.64 17.35 -2.23
CA VAL A 125 0.39 16.97 -0.83
C VAL A 125 0.83 18.07 0.12
N ALA A 126 1.99 18.68 -0.13
CA ALA A 126 2.48 19.78 0.70
C ALA A 126 1.54 21.00 0.71
N THR A 127 0.87 21.28 -0.40
CA THR A 127 -0.01 22.44 -0.56
C THR A 127 -1.47 22.14 -0.18
N ASN A 128 -2.02 21.02 -0.63
CA ASN A 128 -3.45 20.72 -0.55
C ASN A 128 -3.81 19.73 0.58
N LEU A 129 -2.83 18.97 1.07
CA LEU A 129 -3.02 18.02 2.16
C LEU A 129 -1.98 18.24 3.28
N PRO A 130 -1.74 19.48 3.76
CA PRO A 130 -0.75 19.72 4.81
C PRO A 130 -1.08 18.96 6.10
N TRP A 131 -2.37 18.70 6.34
CA TRP A 131 -2.86 17.90 7.46
C TRP A 131 -2.48 16.42 7.37
N ALA A 132 -2.21 15.88 6.18
CA ALA A 132 -1.84 14.47 6.04
C ALA A 132 -0.38 14.20 6.45
N LYS A 133 0.42 15.25 6.63
CA LYS A 133 1.79 15.13 7.13
C LYS A 133 1.81 14.75 8.60
N HIS A 134 2.98 14.32 9.05
CA HIS A 134 3.25 14.04 10.46
C HIS A 134 2.85 15.22 11.35
N GLN A 135 2.16 14.91 12.45
CA GLN A 135 1.73 15.88 13.45
C GLN A 135 2.09 15.35 14.84
N ASN A 136 2.68 16.22 15.67
CA ASN A 136 3.11 15.82 16.99
C ASN A 136 1.90 15.39 17.85
N GLY A 137 1.99 14.20 18.44
CA GLY A 137 0.92 13.66 19.30
C GLY A 137 -0.28 13.07 18.57
N ILE A 138 -0.30 13.07 17.23
CA ILE A 138 -1.36 12.45 16.41
C ILE A 138 -0.73 11.32 15.59
N PRO A 139 -1.30 10.10 15.59
CA PRO A 139 -0.78 9.01 14.76
C PRO A 139 -0.70 9.40 13.28
N ASP A 140 0.31 8.94 12.55
CA ASP A 140 0.43 9.23 11.11
C ASP A 140 -0.71 8.59 10.31
N VAL A 141 -1.08 9.16 9.16
CA VAL A 141 -2.12 8.60 8.28
C VAL A 141 -1.66 7.35 7.52
N CYS A 142 -0.35 7.15 7.43
CA CYS A 142 0.30 6.05 6.73
C CYS A 142 1.50 5.58 7.55
N ASN A 143 1.58 4.28 7.86
CA ASN A 143 2.68 3.70 8.64
C ASN A 143 3.95 3.62 7.82
N GLN A 144 3.81 3.22 6.55
CA GLN A 144 4.91 3.05 5.62
C GLN A 144 4.43 3.38 4.20
N LEU A 145 5.27 4.11 3.49
CA LEU A 145 5.14 4.37 2.07
C LEU A 145 6.32 3.70 1.39
N LEU A 146 6.03 2.77 0.48
CA LEU A 146 7.04 2.09 -0.32
C LEU A 146 7.00 2.66 -1.73
N GLU A 147 8.13 3.24 -2.16
CA GLU A 147 8.39 3.80 -3.50
C GLU A 147 9.15 2.81 -4.40
#